data_AF-A0A7S0NTZ8-F1
#
_entry.id   AF-A0A7S0NTZ8-F1
#
_cell.length_a   1.000
_cell.length_b   1.000
_cell.length_c   1.000
_cell.angle_alpha   90.00
_cell.angle_beta   90.00
_cell.angle_gamma   90.00
#
_symmetry.space_group_name_H-M   'P 1'
#
loop_
_entity.id
_entity.type
_entity.pdbx_description
1 polymer ?
#
loop_
_entity_poly.entity_id
_entity_poly.type
_entity_poly.pdbx_seq_one_letter_code
_entity_poly.pdbx_strand_id
1 'polypeptide(L)'
;PAELWTGKQLISTLLHHLHPGARRLHTSSPTKTAAGAWRAHTPELVDEEEGVVLVRDGELLTGVLDKAAFGASEFGLVHAVHELLGGEPTGELLSQLGRLLTGYQQMHGHTCGIADLLLSPESDGARAKILGAADGVGNRAAARFVGVSEEASAAELRAALSQKLSVGEGRAEAAGGLDAAMKTALMPLTTEVGAECLPKGQVVPFPRNSFALMTSTGAKGSGVNFSQIAVMLGQQELEGRRVPVAPAGNTAPCFAPFDLSARAGGYITDRFLTGVRPPEFYFHCMAGREGLVDTAVKTSRSGYLQRCLIKHLEPLVVAYDHTVRSVVDGSVLQFVCGEDGLDPTKVSYLKQPDFFALNAEVLLSKWRPRRLSAAVRPRLCAEAARKRHAARMATPAEERPLLLEQATPSKCLGNTSAAIISLHRPRASFHCTGDAVQVP
;
A
#
# COMPACT_ATOMS: atom_id res chain seq x y z
N PRO A 1 25.03 36.86 4.80
CA PRO A 1 24.21 36.05 3.86
C PRO A 1 25.06 35.51 2.70
N ALA A 2 24.78 34.26 2.29
CA ALA A 2 25.41 33.61 1.14
C ALA A 2 24.32 33.19 0.14
N GLU A 3 24.63 33.21 -1.16
CA GLU A 3 23.74 32.71 -2.20
C GLU A 3 23.71 31.17 -2.14
N LEU A 4 22.55 30.60 -1.83
CA LEU A 4 22.35 29.16 -1.67
C LEU A 4 21.08 28.72 -2.41
N TRP A 5 21.09 27.49 -2.90
CA TRP A 5 19.94 26.83 -3.54
C TRP A 5 19.43 25.68 -2.68
N THR A 6 18.13 25.43 -2.73
CA THR A 6 17.50 24.30 -2.05
C THR A 6 17.52 23.05 -2.92
N GLY A 7 17.47 21.86 -2.30
CA GLY A 7 17.33 20.60 -3.03
C GLY A 7 16.04 20.54 -3.87
N LYS A 8 14.95 21.16 -3.39
CA LYS A 8 13.68 21.24 -4.12
C LYS A 8 13.79 22.08 -5.39
N GLN A 9 14.55 23.19 -5.36
CA GLN A 9 14.83 24.00 -6.55
C GLN A 9 15.61 23.21 -7.61
N LEU A 10 16.51 22.32 -7.18
CA LEU A 10 17.25 21.47 -8.10
C LEU A 10 16.32 20.47 -8.83
N ILE A 11 15.35 19.87 -8.12
CA ILE A 11 14.33 19.03 -8.77
C ILE A 11 13.46 19.85 -9.74
N SER A 12 13.04 21.05 -9.33
CA SER A 12 12.28 21.96 -10.19
C SER A 12 13.03 22.29 -11.48
N THR A 13 14.34 22.51 -11.37
CA THR A 13 15.22 22.75 -12.53
C THR A 13 15.28 21.53 -13.46
N LEU A 14 15.32 20.31 -12.93
CA LEU A 14 15.25 19.09 -13.75
C LEU A 14 13.92 19.01 -14.50
N LEU A 15 12.80 19.26 -13.83
CA LEU A 15 11.48 19.27 -14.46
C LEU A 15 11.40 20.32 -15.59
N HIS A 16 11.93 21.52 -15.37
CA HIS A 16 11.94 22.59 -16.37
C HIS A 16 12.74 22.27 -17.63
N HIS A 17 13.81 21.47 -17.51
CA HIS A 17 14.62 21.02 -18.65
C HIS A 17 14.09 19.74 -19.31
N LEU A 18 13.12 19.07 -18.70
CA LEU A 18 12.58 17.82 -19.20
C LEU A 18 11.76 17.98 -20.48
N HIS A 19 10.83 18.94 -20.48
CA HIS A 19 9.88 19.13 -21.57
C HIS A 19 9.27 20.53 -21.53
N PRO A 20 8.94 21.17 -22.67
CA PRO A 20 8.35 22.52 -22.69
C PRO A 20 7.06 22.65 -21.86
N GLY A 21 6.24 21.60 -21.85
CA GLY A 21 5.00 21.53 -21.06
C GLY A 21 5.19 21.27 -19.56
N ALA A 22 6.39 20.92 -19.10
CA ALA A 22 6.65 20.65 -17.69
C ALA A 22 6.54 21.91 -16.81
N ARG A 23 6.77 23.10 -17.38
CA ARG A 23 6.62 24.40 -16.70
C ARG A 23 5.17 24.79 -16.39
N ARG A 24 4.20 23.98 -16.81
CA ARG A 24 2.77 24.19 -16.57
C ARG A 24 2.17 22.96 -15.88
N LEU A 25 3.03 22.11 -15.31
CA LEU A 25 2.61 20.89 -14.64
C LEU A 25 2.20 21.21 -13.21
N HIS A 26 1.02 20.74 -12.84
CA HIS A 26 0.48 20.79 -11.49
C HIS A 26 0.20 19.37 -11.00
N THR A 27 0.76 19.00 -9.86
CA THR A 27 0.42 17.74 -9.20
C THR A 27 0.45 17.89 -7.69
N SER A 28 -0.35 17.08 -7.01
CA SER A 28 -0.41 16.99 -5.56
C SER A 28 -0.51 15.52 -5.19
N SER A 29 0.46 15.00 -4.45
CA SER A 29 0.47 13.60 -4.02
C SER A 29 0.93 13.48 -2.57
N PRO A 30 0.30 12.62 -1.75
CA PRO A 30 0.75 12.38 -0.38
C PRO A 30 2.11 11.69 -0.35
N THR A 31 2.90 11.98 0.68
CA THR A 31 4.12 11.22 0.99
C THR A 31 3.79 10.01 1.85
N LYS A 32 4.65 9.00 1.77
CA LYS A 32 4.70 7.88 2.70
C LYS A 32 5.29 8.29 4.06
N THR A 33 6.25 9.21 4.06
CA THR A 33 6.79 9.76 5.32
C THR A 33 5.75 10.68 5.97
N ALA A 34 5.28 10.32 7.16
CA ALA A 34 4.28 11.09 7.89
C ALA A 34 4.79 12.49 8.24
N ALA A 35 3.94 13.51 8.09
CA ALA A 35 4.30 14.90 8.38
C ALA A 35 4.76 15.07 9.84
N GLY A 36 4.08 14.41 10.78
CA GLY A 36 4.44 14.39 12.20
C GLY A 36 5.80 13.75 12.54
N ALA A 37 6.46 13.06 11.61
CA ALA A 37 7.83 12.58 11.82
C ALA A 37 8.84 13.76 11.82
N TRP A 38 8.55 14.84 11.09
CA TRP A 38 9.41 16.01 10.98
C TRP A 38 9.34 16.96 12.19
N ARG A 39 8.24 16.89 12.96
CA ARG A 39 7.99 17.69 14.19
C ARG A 39 9.11 17.64 15.21
N ALA A 40 9.78 16.50 15.35
CA ALA A 40 10.80 16.30 16.36
C ALA A 40 12.10 17.09 16.10
N HIS A 41 12.33 17.55 14.87
CA HIS A 41 13.58 18.22 14.48
C HIS A 41 13.43 19.72 14.25
N THR A 42 12.22 20.19 13.89
CA THR A 42 11.94 21.59 13.58
C THR A 42 10.55 21.97 14.07
N PRO A 43 10.39 22.26 15.38
CA PRO A 43 9.10 22.63 15.96
C PRO A 43 8.54 23.98 15.46
N GLU A 44 9.33 24.74 14.69
CA GLU A 44 8.97 26.05 14.16
C GLU A 44 8.55 26.03 12.67
N LEU A 45 8.77 24.93 11.94
CA LEU A 45 8.35 24.79 10.54
C LEU A 45 6.96 24.16 10.48
N VAL A 46 6.03 24.81 9.79
CA VAL A 46 4.61 24.43 9.68
C VAL A 46 4.47 22.96 9.25
N ASP A 47 4.11 22.14 10.23
CA ASP A 47 4.35 20.68 10.33
C ASP A 47 3.59 19.76 9.35
N GLU A 48 2.86 20.29 8.38
CA GLU A 48 2.01 19.50 7.46
C GLU A 48 2.51 19.49 6.02
N GLU A 49 3.36 20.46 5.64
CA GLU A 49 3.73 20.70 4.24
C GLU A 49 4.65 19.61 3.67
N GLU A 50 5.53 19.02 4.47
CA GLU A 50 6.42 17.94 4.00
C GLU A 50 5.69 16.60 3.80
N GLY A 51 4.43 16.50 4.27
CA GLY A 51 3.55 15.35 4.10
C GLY A 51 2.89 15.27 2.72
N VAL A 52 2.99 16.33 1.91
CA VAL A 52 2.36 16.42 0.60
C VAL A 52 3.35 17.00 -0.41
N VAL A 53 3.66 16.22 -1.44
CA VAL A 53 4.41 16.68 -2.61
C VAL A 53 3.50 17.57 -3.43
N LEU A 54 3.79 18.85 -3.47
CA LEU A 54 3.07 19.84 -4.27
C LEU A 54 3.99 20.39 -5.35
N VAL A 55 3.61 20.15 -6.60
CA VAL A 55 4.24 20.76 -7.77
C VAL A 55 3.26 21.72 -8.42
N ARG A 56 3.69 22.96 -8.64
CA ARG A 56 2.91 23.99 -9.35
C ARG A 56 3.80 24.65 -10.38
N ASP A 57 3.30 24.80 -11.60
CA ASP A 57 4.04 25.41 -12.71
C ASP A 57 5.43 24.78 -12.92
N GLY A 58 5.55 23.46 -12.67
CA GLY A 58 6.82 22.73 -12.78
C GLY A 58 7.78 22.90 -11.58
N GLU A 59 7.39 23.66 -10.56
CA GLU A 59 8.19 23.89 -9.36
C GLU A 59 7.71 23.04 -8.17
N LEU A 60 8.64 22.33 -7.54
CA LEU A 60 8.40 21.58 -6.32
C LEU A 60 8.41 22.54 -5.12
N LEU A 61 7.22 22.85 -4.62
CA LEU A 61 7.01 23.82 -3.54
C LEU A 61 7.15 23.17 -2.17
N THR A 62 6.43 22.07 -1.94
CA THR A 62 6.37 21.37 -0.65
C THR A 62 6.54 19.87 -0.83
N GLY A 63 6.86 19.17 0.26
CA GLY A 63 6.93 17.71 0.29
C GLY A 63 8.32 17.15 0.03
N VAL A 64 8.62 16.04 0.70
CA VAL A 64 9.78 15.21 0.41
C VAL A 64 9.47 14.20 -0.68
N LEU A 65 10.43 13.95 -1.55
CA LEU A 65 10.30 12.89 -2.55
C LEU A 65 10.71 11.56 -1.92
N ASP A 66 9.74 10.65 -1.78
CA ASP A 66 9.96 9.30 -1.30
C ASP A 66 9.51 8.26 -2.35
N LYS A 67 9.41 6.99 -1.93
CA LYS A 67 8.98 5.91 -2.81
C LYS A 67 7.61 6.17 -3.46
N ALA A 68 6.71 6.95 -2.85
CA ALA A 68 5.40 7.28 -3.42
C ALA A 68 5.50 8.28 -4.59
N ALA A 69 6.52 9.13 -4.62
CA ALA A 69 6.69 10.15 -5.65
C ALA A 69 7.33 9.60 -6.93
N PHE A 70 8.38 8.78 -6.81
CA PHE A 70 9.15 8.27 -7.96
C PHE A 70 9.30 6.75 -8.05
N GLY A 71 8.77 6.00 -7.08
CA GLY A 71 8.70 4.54 -7.16
C GLY A 71 7.56 4.05 -8.08
N ALA A 72 7.36 2.74 -8.09
CA ALA A 72 6.23 2.09 -8.78
C ALA A 72 4.92 2.26 -7.98
N SER A 73 4.48 3.51 -7.83
CA SER A 73 3.30 3.94 -7.10
C SER A 73 2.34 4.71 -8.00
N GLU A 74 1.05 4.47 -7.81
CA GLU A 74 0.01 5.23 -8.50
C GLU A 74 -0.02 6.69 -7.99
N PHE A 75 -0.40 7.61 -8.86
CA PHE A 75 -0.55 9.05 -8.57
C PHE A 75 0.68 9.78 -7.99
N GLY A 76 1.88 9.20 -8.09
CA GLY A 76 3.14 9.90 -7.79
C GLY A 76 3.55 10.89 -8.88
N LEU A 77 4.60 11.68 -8.60
CA LEU A 77 5.18 12.64 -9.55
C LEU A 77 5.53 12.01 -10.90
N VAL A 78 6.21 10.86 -10.91
CA VAL A 78 6.62 10.18 -12.16
C VAL A 78 5.40 9.73 -12.97
N HIS A 79 4.36 9.24 -12.30
CA HIS A 79 3.12 8.82 -12.96
C HIS A 79 2.34 10.03 -13.50
N ALA A 80 2.32 11.16 -12.78
CA ALA A 80 1.73 12.40 -13.26
C ALA A 80 2.45 12.93 -14.52
N VAL A 81 3.77 12.85 -14.54
CA VAL A 81 4.59 13.19 -15.72
C VAL A 81 4.28 12.25 -16.89
N HIS A 82 4.09 10.96 -16.64
CA HIS A 82 3.67 10.01 -17.66
C HIS A 82 2.32 10.37 -18.27
N GLU A 83 1.34 10.68 -17.43
CA GLU A 83 0.01 11.06 -17.89
C GLU A 83 0.01 12.38 -18.67
N LEU A 84 0.80 13.37 -18.25
CA LEU A 84 0.78 14.70 -18.88
C LEU A 84 1.71 14.82 -20.08
N LEU A 85 2.90 14.24 -20.01
CA LEU A 85 3.99 14.46 -20.97
C LEU A 85 4.30 13.22 -21.81
N GLY A 86 3.88 12.03 -21.36
CA GLY A 86 4.04 10.76 -22.08
C GLY A 86 5.27 9.95 -21.63
N GLY A 87 5.46 8.80 -22.29
CA GLY A 87 6.46 7.80 -21.89
C GLY A 87 7.92 8.25 -22.03
N GLU A 88 8.26 8.95 -23.10
CA GLU A 88 9.65 9.38 -23.37
C GLU A 88 10.16 10.39 -22.32
N PRO A 89 9.46 11.52 -22.02
CA PRO A 89 9.85 12.40 -20.92
C PRO A 89 9.89 11.68 -19.56
N THR A 90 9.03 10.69 -19.34
CA THR A 90 9.05 9.92 -18.08
C THR A 90 10.32 9.10 -17.92
N GLY A 91 10.77 8.43 -19.00
CA GLY A 91 12.01 7.66 -19.00
C GLY A 91 13.24 8.54 -18.79
N GLU A 92 13.24 9.74 -19.39
CA GLU A 92 14.29 10.73 -19.19
C GLU A 92 14.31 11.25 -17.74
N LEU A 93 13.15 11.55 -17.15
CA LEU A 93 13.06 11.98 -15.75
C LEU A 93 13.64 10.93 -14.79
N LEU A 94 13.28 9.65 -14.98
CA LEU A 94 13.82 8.56 -14.17
C LEU A 94 15.34 8.44 -14.31
N SER A 95 15.87 8.62 -15.53
CA SER A 95 17.30 8.60 -15.80
C SER A 95 18.03 9.78 -15.13
N GLN A 96 17.45 10.98 -15.20
CA GLN A 96 17.99 12.19 -14.57
C GLN A 96 18.00 12.09 -13.06
N LEU A 97 16.88 11.65 -12.45
CA LEU A 97 16.80 11.40 -11.01
C LEU A 97 17.80 10.34 -10.56
N GLY A 98 17.93 9.23 -11.30
CA GLY A 98 18.89 8.17 -11.01
C GLY A 98 20.32 8.68 -10.98
N ARG A 99 20.74 9.47 -11.97
CA ARG A 99 22.09 10.06 -12.04
C ARG A 99 22.31 11.10 -10.94
N LEU A 100 21.34 12.00 -10.73
CA LEU A 100 21.40 13.03 -9.69
C LEU A 100 21.59 12.40 -8.31
N LEU A 101 20.70 11.48 -7.93
CA LEU A 101 20.71 10.86 -6.62
C LEU A 101 21.95 10.00 -6.42
N THR A 102 22.43 9.32 -7.46
CA THR A 102 23.71 8.58 -7.42
C THR A 102 24.89 9.54 -7.17
N GLY A 103 24.95 10.66 -7.89
CA GLY A 103 25.99 11.68 -7.67
C GLY A 103 25.94 12.28 -6.27
N TYR A 104 24.75 12.62 -5.79
CA TYR A 104 24.54 13.09 -4.42
C TYR A 104 25.03 12.06 -3.38
N GLN A 105 24.67 10.80 -3.58
CA GLN A 105 25.04 9.69 -2.71
C GLN A 105 26.56 9.45 -2.68
N GLN A 106 27.25 9.63 -3.81
CA GLN A 106 28.72 9.55 -3.89
C GLN A 106 29.40 10.70 -3.14
N MET A 107 28.81 11.91 -3.13
CA MET A 107 29.38 13.07 -2.45
C MET A 107 29.13 13.03 -0.93
N HIS A 108 27.96 12.60 -0.48
CA HIS A 108 27.54 12.75 0.92
C HIS A 108 27.59 11.43 1.71
N GLY A 109 27.55 10.28 1.04
CA GLY A 109 27.47 8.98 1.70
C GLY A 109 26.13 8.76 2.44
N HIS A 110 25.87 7.53 2.83
CA HIS A 110 24.75 7.15 3.68
C HIS A 110 25.16 5.90 4.44
N THR A 111 24.88 5.86 5.74
CA THR A 111 25.30 4.76 6.62
C THR A 111 24.22 4.47 7.65
N CYS A 112 24.16 3.24 8.13
CA CYS A 112 23.27 2.80 9.18
C CYS A 112 24.11 2.07 10.23
N GLY A 113 24.06 2.53 11.47
CA GLY A 113 24.83 1.98 12.59
C GLY A 113 23.95 1.28 13.62
N ILE A 114 24.58 0.69 14.64
CA ILE A 114 23.86 0.11 15.79
C ILE A 114 23.10 1.19 16.58
N ALA A 115 23.64 2.42 16.65
CA ALA A 115 23.00 3.54 17.34
C ALA A 115 21.59 3.85 16.81
N ASP A 116 21.33 3.62 15.52
CA ASP A 116 20.02 3.81 14.88
C ASP A 116 18.97 2.80 15.37
N LEU A 117 19.41 1.69 15.98
CA LEU A 117 18.57 0.60 16.44
C LEU A 117 18.28 0.67 17.96
N LEU A 118 18.99 1.54 18.69
CA LEU A 118 18.88 1.64 20.13
C LEU A 118 17.62 2.41 20.54
N LEU A 119 16.95 1.91 21.59
CA LEU A 119 15.88 2.63 22.27
C LEU A 119 16.45 3.48 23.41
N SER A 120 15.77 4.59 23.71
CA SER A 120 16.06 5.41 24.89
C SER A 120 15.85 4.58 26.17
N PRO A 121 16.57 4.87 27.28
CA PRO A 121 16.38 4.14 28.53
C PRO A 121 14.95 4.20 29.08
N GLU A 122 14.25 5.32 28.86
CA GLU A 122 12.85 5.51 29.24
C GLU A 122 11.94 4.56 28.44
N SER A 123 12.08 4.56 27.11
CA SER A 123 11.29 3.70 26.23
C SER A 123 11.61 2.21 26.44
N ASP A 124 12.86 1.85 26.71
CA ASP A 124 13.24 0.46 27.01
C ASP A 124 12.67 0.00 28.37
N GLY A 125 12.60 0.91 29.36
CA GLY A 125 11.93 0.68 30.63
C GLY A 125 10.41 0.49 30.48
N ALA A 126 9.76 1.35 29.70
CA ALA A 126 8.33 1.23 29.38
C ALA A 126 8.03 -0.09 28.65
N ARG A 127 8.83 -0.42 27.64
CA ARG A 127 8.79 -1.71 26.94
C ARG A 127 8.86 -2.89 27.91
N ALA A 128 9.85 -2.91 28.81
CA ALA A 128 10.01 -4.01 29.77
C ALA A 128 8.79 -4.14 30.70
N LYS A 129 8.22 -3.01 31.14
CA LYS A 129 7.03 -2.99 31.98
C LYS A 129 5.79 -3.56 31.28
N ILE A 130 5.54 -3.15 30.03
CA ILE A 130 4.39 -3.62 29.26
C ILE A 130 4.54 -5.12 28.93
N LEU A 131 5.73 -5.55 28.49
CA LEU A 131 6.00 -6.96 28.19
C LEU A 131 5.93 -7.87 29.42
N GLY A 132 6.22 -7.34 30.62
CA GLY A 132 6.04 -8.07 31.89
C GLY A 132 4.59 -8.48 32.16
N ALA A 133 3.60 -7.80 31.56
CA ALA A 133 2.19 -8.15 31.70
C ALA A 133 1.74 -9.28 30.74
N ALA A 134 2.57 -9.71 29.79
CA ALA A 134 2.19 -10.66 28.74
C ALA A 134 1.72 -12.02 29.28
N ASP A 135 2.41 -12.58 30.28
CA ASP A 135 2.01 -13.85 30.89
C ASP A 135 0.67 -13.72 31.63
N GLY A 136 0.42 -12.58 32.29
CA GLY A 136 -0.86 -12.30 32.94
C GLY A 136 -2.01 -12.20 31.94
N VAL A 137 -1.79 -11.55 30.79
CA VAL A 137 -2.78 -11.46 29.70
C VAL A 137 -3.07 -12.84 29.10
N GLY A 138 -2.02 -13.64 28.87
CA GLY A 138 -2.14 -15.02 28.37
C GLY A 138 -2.94 -15.90 29.32
N ASN A 139 -2.65 -15.84 30.62
CA ASN A 139 -3.36 -16.63 31.63
C ASN A 139 -4.86 -16.29 31.68
N ARG A 140 -5.22 -15.00 31.62
CA ARG A 140 -6.63 -14.58 31.57
C ARG A 140 -7.34 -15.07 30.31
N ALA A 141 -6.66 -15.03 29.16
CA ALA A 141 -7.22 -15.53 27.90
C ALA A 141 -7.44 -17.05 27.94
N ALA A 142 -6.50 -17.79 28.51
CA ALA A 142 -6.64 -19.23 28.73
C ALA A 142 -7.78 -19.55 29.72
N ALA A 143 -7.92 -18.80 30.81
CA ALA A 143 -9.00 -18.98 31.79
C ALA A 143 -10.39 -18.76 31.15
N ARG A 144 -10.55 -17.67 30.39
CA ARG A 144 -11.77 -17.40 29.60
C ARG A 144 -12.09 -18.51 28.62
N PHE A 145 -11.07 -19.04 27.94
CA PHE A 145 -11.27 -20.12 26.98
C PHE A 145 -11.77 -21.40 27.64
N VAL A 146 -11.27 -21.75 28.82
CA VAL A 146 -11.66 -22.98 29.53
C VAL A 146 -12.93 -22.80 30.38
N GLY A 147 -13.33 -21.56 30.66
CA GLY A 147 -14.52 -21.25 31.46
C GLY A 147 -14.27 -21.30 32.97
N VAL A 148 -13.01 -21.07 33.39
CA VAL A 148 -12.60 -21.01 34.80
C VAL A 148 -12.44 -19.54 35.21
N SER A 149 -12.57 -19.22 36.50
CA SER A 149 -12.30 -17.87 37.02
C SER A 149 -10.91 -17.37 36.59
N GLU A 150 -10.81 -16.08 36.25
CA GLU A 150 -9.54 -15.43 35.85
C GLU A 150 -8.49 -15.41 36.98
N GLU A 151 -8.93 -15.62 38.22
CA GLU A 151 -8.11 -15.65 39.43
C GLU A 151 -7.76 -17.07 39.89
N ALA A 152 -8.17 -18.09 39.11
CA ALA A 152 -7.91 -19.49 39.47
C ALA A 152 -6.42 -19.79 39.55
N SER A 153 -6.07 -20.78 40.39
CA SER A 153 -4.68 -21.17 40.56
C SER A 153 -4.09 -21.71 39.25
N ALA A 154 -2.79 -21.52 39.05
CA ALA A 154 -2.09 -22.04 37.87
C ALA A 154 -2.23 -23.57 37.71
N ALA A 155 -2.45 -24.30 38.80
CA ALA A 155 -2.68 -25.75 38.78
C ALA A 155 -4.06 -26.11 38.23
N GLU A 156 -5.11 -25.42 38.68
CA GLU A 156 -6.48 -25.61 38.19
C GLU A 156 -6.58 -25.28 36.70
N LEU A 157 -5.99 -24.16 36.28
CA LEU A 157 -6.00 -23.75 34.87
C LEU A 157 -5.28 -24.77 33.98
N ARG A 158 -4.13 -25.29 34.42
CA ARG A 158 -3.40 -26.36 33.70
C ARG A 158 -4.20 -27.65 33.62
N ALA A 159 -4.84 -28.06 34.71
CA ALA A 159 -5.68 -29.27 34.72
C ALA A 159 -6.87 -29.13 33.76
N ALA A 160 -7.52 -27.97 33.76
CA ALA A 160 -8.67 -27.71 32.91
C ALA A 160 -8.27 -27.59 31.42
N LEU A 161 -7.11 -26.98 31.12
CA LEU A 161 -6.52 -27.01 29.78
C LEU A 161 -6.20 -28.43 29.32
N SER A 162 -5.57 -29.22 30.19
CA SER A 162 -5.24 -30.62 29.89
C SER A 162 -6.51 -31.42 29.57
N GLN A 163 -7.56 -31.27 30.38
CA GLN A 163 -8.83 -31.94 30.14
C GLN A 163 -9.43 -31.55 28.78
N LYS A 164 -9.46 -30.25 28.46
CA LYS A 164 -10.06 -29.73 27.21
C LYS A 164 -9.24 -30.07 25.96
N LEU A 165 -7.91 -30.16 26.07
CA LEU A 165 -7.00 -30.46 24.98
C LEU A 165 -6.73 -31.97 24.78
N SER A 166 -7.13 -32.82 25.74
CA SER A 166 -6.94 -34.28 25.65
C SER A 166 -8.09 -35.03 24.99
N VAL A 167 -9.23 -34.37 24.70
CA VAL A 167 -10.41 -35.02 24.08
C VAL A 167 -10.13 -35.27 22.59
N GLY A 168 -10.02 -36.55 22.23
CA GLY A 168 -9.41 -37.02 20.96
C GLY A 168 -9.96 -36.42 19.67
N GLU A 169 -11.29 -36.43 19.46
CA GLU A 169 -11.88 -36.01 18.17
C GLU A 169 -11.98 -34.48 17.99
N GLY A 170 -11.92 -33.71 19.08
CA GLY A 170 -12.00 -32.24 19.09
C GLY A 170 -10.69 -31.51 19.39
N ARG A 171 -9.58 -32.24 19.63
CA ARG A 171 -8.30 -31.65 20.08
C ARG A 171 -7.78 -30.57 19.14
N ALA A 172 -7.82 -30.80 17.83
CA ALA A 172 -7.30 -29.85 16.85
C ALA A 172 -8.14 -28.55 16.79
N GLU A 173 -9.46 -28.68 16.92
CA GLU A 173 -10.38 -27.54 16.95
C GLU A 173 -10.26 -26.77 18.26
N ALA A 174 -10.19 -27.47 19.40
CA ALA A 174 -9.97 -26.86 20.70
C ALA A 174 -8.62 -26.14 20.79
N ALA A 175 -7.54 -26.73 20.25
CA ALA A 175 -6.23 -26.10 20.17
C ALA A 175 -6.27 -24.84 19.27
N GLY A 176 -6.93 -24.91 18.11
CA GLY A 176 -7.12 -23.76 17.24
C GLY A 176 -7.93 -22.64 17.91
N GLY A 177 -8.96 -22.98 18.68
CA GLY A 177 -9.75 -22.02 19.45
C GLY A 177 -8.95 -21.33 20.56
N LEU A 178 -8.14 -22.09 21.31
CA LEU A 178 -7.22 -21.53 22.30
C LEU A 178 -6.21 -20.59 21.64
N ASP A 179 -5.67 -21.00 20.48
CA ASP A 179 -4.70 -20.18 19.76
C ASP A 179 -5.29 -18.86 19.29
N ALA A 180 -6.50 -18.89 18.72
CA ALA A 180 -7.21 -17.68 18.32
C ALA A 180 -7.47 -16.75 19.53
N ALA A 181 -7.89 -17.31 20.67
CA ALA A 181 -8.12 -16.53 21.89
C ALA A 181 -6.83 -15.88 22.41
N MET A 182 -5.72 -16.62 22.45
CA MET A 182 -4.42 -16.11 22.88
C MET A 182 -3.89 -15.02 21.94
N LYS A 183 -4.00 -15.21 20.63
CA LYS A 183 -3.59 -14.20 19.63
C LYS A 183 -4.39 -12.90 19.79
N THR A 184 -5.70 -13.02 19.94
CA THR A 184 -6.59 -11.86 20.13
C THR A 184 -6.25 -11.08 21.39
N ALA A 185 -5.87 -11.76 22.48
CA ALA A 185 -5.51 -11.12 23.73
C ALA A 185 -4.10 -10.46 23.71
N LEU A 186 -3.13 -11.04 23.00
CA LEU A 186 -1.75 -10.56 22.97
C LEU A 186 -1.48 -9.50 21.88
N MET A 187 -2.33 -9.41 20.86
CA MET A 187 -2.19 -8.42 19.77
C MET A 187 -2.25 -6.95 20.26
N PRO A 188 -3.16 -6.55 21.17
CA PRO A 188 -3.17 -5.20 21.73
C PRO A 188 -1.85 -4.84 22.42
N LEU A 189 -1.29 -5.75 23.21
CA LEU A 189 -0.02 -5.55 23.92
C LEU A 189 1.14 -5.33 22.93
N THR A 190 1.18 -6.11 21.85
CA THR A 190 2.18 -5.93 20.78
C THR A 190 2.06 -4.55 20.12
N THR A 191 0.83 -4.06 19.92
CA THR A 191 0.56 -2.74 19.33
C THR A 191 0.95 -1.61 20.28
N GLU A 192 0.64 -1.75 21.57
CA GLU A 192 0.98 -0.79 22.62
C GLU A 192 2.50 -0.62 22.76
N VAL A 193 3.25 -1.72 22.87
CA VAL A 193 4.72 -1.69 22.94
C VAL A 193 5.31 -1.06 21.67
N GLY A 194 4.77 -1.41 20.50
CA GLY A 194 5.20 -0.85 19.22
C GLY A 194 5.04 0.66 19.16
N ALA A 195 3.89 1.20 19.59
CA ALA A 195 3.59 2.62 19.59
C ALA A 195 4.41 3.42 20.61
N GLU A 196 4.70 2.82 21.77
CA GLU A 196 5.53 3.43 22.81
C GLU A 196 7.00 3.57 22.35
N CYS A 197 7.53 2.54 21.68
CA CYS A 197 8.93 2.51 21.28
C CYS A 197 9.21 3.22 19.96
N LEU A 198 8.30 3.13 18.97
CA LEU A 198 8.51 3.61 17.62
C LEU A 198 7.35 4.53 17.19
N PRO A 199 7.61 5.73 16.62
CA PRO A 199 8.92 6.25 16.19
C PRO A 199 9.67 7.08 17.24
N LYS A 200 9.07 7.40 18.39
CA LYS A 200 9.59 8.43 19.32
C LYS A 200 10.63 7.92 20.31
N GLY A 201 10.66 6.62 20.59
CA GLY A 201 11.49 6.04 21.65
C GLY A 201 12.92 5.70 21.27
N GLN A 202 13.42 6.17 20.13
CA GLN A 202 14.77 5.89 19.63
C GLN A 202 15.80 6.84 20.24
N VAL A 203 17.03 6.37 20.45
CA VAL A 203 18.15 7.24 20.88
C VAL A 203 18.47 8.30 19.82
N VAL A 204 18.55 7.87 18.57
CA VAL A 204 18.68 8.76 17.42
C VAL A 204 17.29 8.99 16.84
N PRO A 205 16.75 10.21 16.85
CA PRO A 205 15.46 10.50 16.26
C PRO A 205 15.55 10.63 14.73
N PHE A 206 14.42 10.43 14.07
CA PHE A 206 14.23 10.87 12.69
C PHE A 206 14.44 12.41 12.58
N PRO A 207 15.06 12.94 11.51
CA PRO A 207 15.51 12.30 10.27
C PRO A 207 16.94 11.74 10.30
N ARG A 208 17.68 11.94 11.40
CA ARG A 208 19.09 11.49 11.51
C ARG A 208 19.23 9.98 11.61
N ASN A 209 18.21 9.30 12.12
CA ASN A 209 18.17 7.85 12.18
C ASN A 209 17.99 7.25 10.79
N SER A 210 19.06 6.65 10.26
CA SER A 210 19.06 6.06 8.92
C SER A 210 18.14 4.85 8.80
N PHE A 211 17.99 4.06 9.85
CA PHE A 211 17.07 2.90 9.84
C PHE A 211 15.60 3.36 9.79
N ALA A 212 15.25 4.36 10.60
CA ALA A 212 13.95 5.01 10.55
C ALA A 212 13.70 5.68 9.18
N LEU A 213 14.72 6.32 8.60
CA LEU A 213 14.64 6.94 7.28
C LEU A 213 14.35 5.91 6.19
N MET A 214 15.07 4.78 6.15
CA MET A 214 14.86 3.72 5.16
C MET A 214 13.46 3.10 5.21
N THR A 215 12.96 2.85 6.42
CA THR A 215 11.65 2.20 6.64
C THR A 215 10.47 3.15 6.37
N SER A 216 10.57 4.41 6.82
CA SER A 216 9.53 5.44 6.63
C SER A 216 9.38 5.86 5.16
N THR A 217 10.50 6.16 4.48
CA THR A 217 10.51 6.53 3.05
C THR A 217 10.19 5.36 2.13
N GLY A 218 10.25 4.12 2.65
CA GLY A 218 10.02 2.90 1.90
C GLY A 218 11.19 2.48 1.00
N ALA A 219 12.39 3.02 1.22
CA ALA A 219 13.60 2.60 0.51
C ALA A 219 13.88 1.11 0.72
N LYS A 220 13.92 0.64 1.98
CA LYS A 220 14.05 -0.78 2.31
C LYS A 220 13.54 -1.09 3.72
N GLY A 221 12.91 -2.26 3.85
CA GLY A 221 12.30 -2.69 5.10
C GLY A 221 10.95 -2.02 5.38
N SER A 222 10.40 -2.33 6.55
CA SER A 222 9.12 -1.84 7.04
C SER A 222 9.20 -1.51 8.54
N GLY A 223 8.19 -0.83 9.06
CA GLY A 223 8.07 -0.59 10.51
C GLY A 223 8.03 -1.89 11.32
N VAL A 224 7.51 -2.98 10.75
CA VAL A 224 7.54 -4.31 11.39
C VAL A 224 8.98 -4.82 11.53
N ASN A 225 9.82 -4.66 10.50
CA ASN A 225 11.23 -5.05 10.60
C ASN A 225 11.97 -4.23 11.66
N PHE A 226 11.65 -2.93 11.77
CA PHE A 226 12.22 -2.08 12.82
C PHE A 226 11.78 -2.56 14.21
N SER A 227 10.49 -2.82 14.38
CA SER A 227 9.95 -3.36 15.62
C SER A 227 10.60 -4.69 16.01
N GLN A 228 10.81 -5.61 15.06
CA GLN A 228 11.46 -6.89 15.34
C GLN A 228 12.92 -6.77 15.81
N ILE A 229 13.63 -5.76 15.28
CA ILE A 229 15.02 -5.52 15.66
C ILE A 229 15.11 -4.81 17.01
N ALA A 230 14.39 -3.69 17.17
CA ALA A 230 14.54 -2.78 18.30
C ALA A 230 13.58 -3.07 19.46
N VAL A 231 12.43 -3.70 19.22
CA VAL A 231 11.33 -3.82 20.19
C VAL A 231 11.10 -5.29 20.57
N MET A 232 10.54 -6.12 19.70
CA MET A 232 10.23 -7.53 19.98
C MET A 232 9.89 -8.28 18.69
N LEU A 233 10.12 -9.59 18.67
CA LEU A 233 9.73 -10.44 17.53
C LEU A 233 8.22 -10.63 17.42
N GLY A 234 7.52 -10.75 18.56
CA GLY A 234 6.07 -10.98 18.61
C GLY A 234 5.68 -12.45 18.49
N GLN A 235 4.38 -12.68 18.29
CA GLN A 235 3.81 -14.02 18.14
C GLN A 235 4.36 -14.69 16.88
N GLN A 236 4.98 -15.86 17.02
CA GLN A 236 5.30 -16.72 15.90
C GLN A 236 4.07 -17.54 15.53
N GLU A 237 3.66 -17.45 14.27
CA GLU A 237 2.51 -18.17 13.73
C GLU A 237 2.99 -19.25 12.76
N LEU A 238 2.31 -20.40 12.79
CA LEU A 238 2.52 -21.56 11.93
C LEU A 238 1.20 -21.99 11.31
N GLU A 239 1.05 -21.88 9.99
CA GLU A 239 -0.19 -22.18 9.26
C GLU A 239 -1.43 -21.44 9.83
N GLY A 240 -1.21 -20.22 10.34
CA GLY A 240 -2.24 -19.41 11.00
C GLY A 240 -2.58 -19.84 12.44
N ARG A 241 -1.89 -20.83 12.99
CA ARG A 241 -1.98 -21.28 14.40
C ARG A 241 -0.75 -20.84 15.18
N ARG A 242 -0.72 -21.08 16.50
CA ARG A 242 0.49 -20.85 17.31
C ARG A 242 1.41 -22.06 17.19
N VAL A 243 2.49 -22.04 17.97
CA VAL A 243 3.47 -23.14 18.01
C VAL A 243 2.76 -24.47 18.31
N PRO A 244 3.02 -25.53 17.52
CA PRO A 244 2.36 -26.82 17.70
C PRO A 244 2.73 -27.45 19.04
N VAL A 245 1.74 -28.07 19.69
CA VAL A 245 1.88 -28.75 20.97
C VAL A 245 2.05 -30.26 20.74
N ALA A 246 3.08 -30.86 21.32
CA ALA A 246 3.32 -32.29 21.25
C ALA A 246 2.19 -33.11 21.91
N PRO A 247 2.08 -34.43 21.64
CA PRO A 247 1.10 -35.29 22.31
C PRO A 247 1.17 -35.22 23.85
N ALA A 248 2.38 -35.04 24.41
CA ALA A 248 2.64 -34.87 25.84
C ALA A 248 2.16 -33.51 26.41
N GLY A 249 1.67 -32.59 25.58
CA GLY A 249 1.11 -31.30 26.01
C GLY A 249 2.12 -30.15 26.10
N ASN A 250 3.39 -30.38 25.81
CA ASN A 250 4.43 -29.34 25.76
C ASN A 250 4.76 -28.89 24.33
N THR A 251 5.20 -27.65 24.17
CA THR A 251 5.64 -27.08 22.88
C THR A 251 7.12 -27.29 22.59
N ALA A 252 7.93 -27.42 23.64
CA ALA A 252 9.32 -27.85 23.57
C ALA A 252 9.71 -28.63 24.84
N PRO A 253 10.78 -29.44 24.83
CA PRO A 253 11.20 -30.26 25.98
C PRO A 253 11.51 -29.45 27.25
N CYS A 254 11.87 -28.17 27.10
CA CYS A 254 12.17 -27.27 28.21
C CYS A 254 10.93 -26.63 28.85
N PHE A 255 9.75 -26.75 28.22
CA PHE A 255 8.49 -26.26 28.78
C PHE A 255 7.71 -27.40 29.44
N ALA A 256 7.05 -27.07 30.55
CA ALA A 256 6.15 -28.00 31.21
C ALA A 256 4.93 -28.32 30.32
N PRO A 257 4.32 -29.51 30.47
CA PRO A 257 3.05 -29.81 29.83
C PRO A 257 1.98 -28.76 30.15
N PHE A 258 1.30 -28.26 29.12
CA PHE A 258 0.27 -27.23 29.20
C PHE A 258 0.74 -25.96 29.91
N ASP A 259 2.00 -25.56 29.68
CA ASP A 259 2.51 -24.32 30.26
C ASP A 259 1.68 -23.10 29.81
N LEU A 260 1.43 -22.22 30.79
CA LEU A 260 0.55 -21.07 30.64
C LEU A 260 1.27 -19.84 30.09
N SER A 261 2.61 -19.86 30.15
CA SER A 261 3.44 -18.73 29.72
C SER A 261 3.18 -18.39 28.25
N ALA A 262 3.12 -17.08 27.95
CA ALA A 262 2.93 -16.62 26.57
C ALA A 262 4.08 -17.10 25.69
N ARG A 263 5.30 -17.13 26.25
CA ARG A 263 6.53 -17.61 25.63
C ARG A 263 6.45 -19.08 25.21
N ALA A 264 5.84 -19.97 26.02
CA ALA A 264 5.71 -21.39 25.67
C ALA A 264 4.91 -21.57 24.37
N GLY A 265 3.91 -20.72 24.10
CA GLY A 265 3.16 -20.76 22.84
C GLY A 265 3.71 -19.84 21.75
N GLY A 266 4.99 -19.48 21.79
CA GLY A 266 5.68 -18.76 20.71
C GLY A 266 5.52 -17.24 20.72
N TYR A 267 5.08 -16.62 21.82
CA TYR A 267 5.10 -15.17 21.95
C TYR A 267 6.50 -14.69 22.38
N ILE A 268 7.30 -14.26 21.40
CA ILE A 268 8.70 -13.88 21.64
C ILE A 268 8.75 -12.40 22.04
N THR A 269 9.05 -12.17 23.31
CA THR A 269 9.20 -10.82 23.89
C THR A 269 10.61 -10.26 23.71
N ASP A 270 11.59 -11.13 23.44
CA ASP A 270 12.96 -10.75 23.14
C ASP A 270 13.07 -10.19 21.70
N ARG A 271 14.18 -9.52 21.39
CA ARG A 271 14.41 -8.76 20.14
C ARG A 271 15.74 -9.12 19.50
N PHE A 272 15.91 -8.88 18.19
CA PHE A 272 17.19 -9.21 17.54
C PHE A 272 18.38 -8.43 18.11
N LEU A 273 18.17 -7.17 18.54
CA LEU A 273 19.23 -6.34 19.09
C LEU A 273 19.93 -6.94 20.32
N THR A 274 19.16 -7.56 21.22
CA THR A 274 19.68 -8.14 22.48
C THR A 274 19.84 -9.67 22.41
N GLY A 275 19.48 -10.27 21.29
CA GLY A 275 19.42 -11.71 21.11
C GLY A 275 18.12 -12.34 21.60
N VAL A 276 17.88 -13.56 21.14
CA VAL A 276 16.68 -14.37 21.40
C VAL A 276 17.07 -15.63 22.17
N ARG A 277 16.25 -16.07 23.13
CA ARG A 277 16.54 -17.27 23.94
C ARG A 277 16.48 -18.55 23.10
N PRO A 278 17.18 -19.64 23.49
CA PRO A 278 17.21 -20.86 22.69
C PRO A 278 15.84 -21.47 22.33
N PRO A 279 14.85 -21.57 23.25
CA PRO A 279 13.52 -22.10 22.90
C PRO A 279 12.77 -21.21 21.91
N GLU A 280 12.92 -19.89 22.05
CA GLU A 280 12.28 -18.90 21.17
C GLU A 280 12.94 -18.86 19.80
N PHE A 281 14.27 -19.02 19.75
CA PHE A 281 15.02 -19.17 18.50
C PHE A 281 14.52 -20.38 17.72
N TYR A 282 14.26 -21.51 18.40
CA TYR A 282 13.69 -22.70 17.78
C TYR A 282 12.31 -22.42 17.14
N PHE A 283 11.41 -21.73 17.86
CA PHE A 283 10.10 -21.34 17.32
C PHE A 283 10.21 -20.35 16.15
N HIS A 284 11.14 -19.40 16.23
CA HIS A 284 11.41 -18.48 15.13
C HIS A 284 11.90 -19.21 13.88
N CYS A 285 12.78 -20.21 14.03
CA CYS A 285 13.21 -21.07 12.93
C CYS A 285 12.07 -21.87 12.31
N MET A 286 11.07 -22.30 13.09
CA MET A 286 9.88 -22.96 12.56
C MET A 286 9.10 -22.04 11.62
N ALA A 287 8.81 -20.81 12.07
CA ALA A 287 8.11 -19.80 11.26
C ALA A 287 8.91 -19.42 10.01
N GLY A 288 10.24 -19.27 10.13
CA GLY A 288 11.12 -19.02 8.99
C GLY A 288 11.10 -20.15 7.95
N ARG A 289 11.06 -21.41 8.39
CA ARG A 289 11.00 -22.58 7.51
C ARG A 289 9.67 -22.67 6.77
N GLU A 290 8.55 -22.30 7.39
CA GLU A 290 7.24 -22.28 6.74
C GLU A 290 7.26 -21.41 5.47
N GLY A 291 7.78 -20.18 5.57
CA GLY A 291 7.89 -19.29 4.41
C GLY A 291 8.73 -19.86 3.26
N LEU A 292 9.80 -20.60 3.59
CA LEU A 292 10.64 -21.27 2.59
C LEU A 292 9.92 -22.45 1.92
N VAL A 293 9.22 -23.27 2.72
CA VAL A 293 8.42 -24.39 2.20
C VAL A 293 7.29 -23.88 1.32
N ASP A 294 6.62 -22.81 1.74
CA ASP A 294 5.52 -22.20 1.01
C ASP A 294 5.94 -21.71 -0.38
N THR A 295 7.12 -21.08 -0.44
CA THR A 295 7.74 -20.65 -1.70
C THR A 295 8.03 -21.85 -2.62
N ALA A 296 8.57 -22.95 -2.06
CA ALA A 296 8.89 -24.14 -2.84
C ALA A 296 7.64 -24.84 -3.41
N VAL A 297 6.53 -24.88 -2.65
CA VAL A 297 5.33 -25.62 -3.05
C VAL A 297 4.39 -24.77 -3.94
N LYS A 298 4.17 -23.50 -3.61
CA LYS A 298 3.17 -22.66 -4.31
C LYS A 298 3.60 -22.23 -5.72
N THR A 299 4.91 -22.12 -5.98
CA THR A 299 5.46 -21.68 -7.29
C THR A 299 5.04 -22.57 -8.46
N SER A 300 4.94 -23.88 -8.25
CA SER A 300 4.54 -24.83 -9.30
C SER A 300 3.10 -24.62 -9.80
N ARG A 301 2.18 -24.23 -8.91
CA ARG A 301 0.75 -24.13 -9.20
C ARG A 301 0.41 -22.90 -10.05
N SER A 302 0.98 -21.74 -9.71
CA SER A 302 0.72 -20.50 -10.43
C SER A 302 1.24 -20.54 -11.88
N GLY A 303 2.43 -21.12 -12.10
CA GLY A 303 3.00 -21.22 -13.44
C GLY A 303 2.22 -22.16 -14.38
N TYR A 304 1.70 -23.28 -13.87
CA TYR A 304 0.86 -24.16 -14.67
C TYR A 304 -0.47 -23.50 -15.04
N LEU A 305 -1.14 -22.88 -14.06
CA LEU A 305 -2.37 -22.12 -14.30
C LEU A 305 -2.17 -21.01 -15.34
N GLN A 306 -1.10 -20.23 -15.20
CA GLN A 306 -0.77 -19.17 -16.16
C GLN A 306 -0.59 -19.72 -17.58
N ARG A 307 0.10 -20.86 -17.76
CA ARG A 307 0.26 -21.49 -19.07
C ARG A 307 -1.08 -21.92 -19.66
N CYS A 308 -1.94 -22.54 -18.86
CA CYS A 308 -3.28 -22.94 -19.31
C CYS A 308 -4.07 -21.71 -19.77
N LEU A 309 -4.08 -20.63 -19.00
CA LEU A 309 -4.77 -19.39 -19.37
C LEU A 309 -4.19 -18.78 -20.65
N ILE A 310 -2.87 -18.62 -20.73
CA ILE A 310 -2.20 -18.05 -21.92
C ILE A 310 -2.55 -18.88 -23.16
N LYS A 311 -2.49 -20.21 -23.09
CA LYS A 311 -2.76 -21.04 -24.27
C LYS A 311 -4.21 -20.98 -24.76
N HIS A 312 -5.18 -20.82 -23.87
CA HIS A 312 -6.59 -20.65 -24.27
C HIS A 312 -6.91 -19.22 -24.73
N LEU A 313 -6.20 -18.21 -24.20
CA LEU A 313 -6.45 -16.79 -24.49
C LEU A 313 -5.53 -16.23 -25.59
N GLU A 314 -4.49 -16.95 -26.00
CA GLU A 314 -3.56 -16.61 -27.09
C GLU A 314 -4.24 -16.18 -28.40
N PRO A 315 -5.33 -16.83 -28.88
CA PRO A 315 -5.95 -16.42 -30.14
C PRO A 315 -6.87 -15.19 -29.99
N LEU A 316 -7.07 -14.63 -28.79
CA LEU A 316 -7.98 -13.50 -28.61
C LEU A 316 -7.32 -12.18 -28.97
N VAL A 317 -7.94 -11.43 -29.89
CA VAL A 317 -7.49 -10.09 -30.30
C VAL A 317 -8.65 -9.11 -30.35
N VAL A 318 -8.36 -7.83 -30.11
CA VAL A 318 -9.32 -6.74 -30.33
C VAL A 318 -9.32 -6.38 -31.81
N ALA A 319 -10.44 -6.59 -32.49
CA ALA A 319 -10.62 -6.25 -33.89
C ALA A 319 -10.90 -4.73 -34.07
N TYR A 320 -10.79 -4.23 -35.31
CA TYR A 320 -10.99 -2.81 -35.64
C TYR A 320 -12.39 -2.25 -35.30
N ASP A 321 -13.38 -3.12 -35.13
CA ASP A 321 -14.73 -2.81 -34.70
C ASP A 321 -14.89 -2.79 -33.16
N HIS A 322 -13.78 -2.93 -32.41
CA HIS A 322 -13.69 -3.02 -30.94
C HIS A 322 -14.22 -4.31 -30.32
N THR A 323 -14.64 -5.29 -31.14
CA THR A 323 -15.01 -6.62 -30.67
C THR A 323 -13.77 -7.44 -30.33
N VAL A 324 -13.86 -8.30 -29.32
CA VAL A 324 -12.83 -9.29 -28.99
C VAL A 324 -13.16 -10.58 -29.72
N ARG A 325 -12.28 -10.99 -30.63
CA ARG A 325 -12.49 -12.15 -31.51
C ARG A 325 -11.39 -13.17 -31.36
N SER A 326 -11.74 -14.44 -31.52
CA SER A 326 -10.77 -15.50 -31.76
C SER A 326 -10.22 -15.38 -33.19
N VAL A 327 -8.90 -15.33 -33.35
CA VAL A 327 -8.22 -15.33 -34.66
C VAL A 327 -8.43 -16.66 -35.40
N VAL A 328 -8.66 -17.76 -34.66
CA VAL A 328 -8.77 -19.11 -35.25
C VAL A 328 -10.12 -19.30 -35.94
N ASP A 329 -11.22 -18.99 -35.23
CA ASP A 329 -12.58 -19.31 -35.70
C ASP A 329 -13.36 -18.07 -36.16
N GLY A 330 -12.83 -16.87 -35.91
CA GLY A 330 -13.55 -15.61 -36.13
C GLY A 330 -14.72 -15.36 -35.16
N SER A 331 -14.90 -16.24 -34.18
CA SER A 331 -15.96 -16.15 -33.16
C SER A 331 -15.78 -14.93 -32.27
N VAL A 332 -16.88 -14.24 -31.97
CA VAL A 332 -16.90 -13.06 -31.09
C VAL A 332 -17.09 -13.52 -29.65
N LEU A 333 -16.14 -13.19 -28.76
CA LEU A 333 -16.26 -13.43 -27.32
C LEU A 333 -16.89 -12.24 -26.61
N GLN A 334 -16.49 -11.01 -26.94
CA GLN A 334 -17.02 -9.78 -26.36
C GLN A 334 -17.29 -8.75 -27.47
N PHE A 335 -18.38 -8.01 -27.36
CA PHE A 335 -18.70 -6.94 -28.32
C PHE A 335 -17.86 -5.68 -28.10
N VAL A 336 -17.45 -5.43 -26.86
CA VAL A 336 -16.55 -4.34 -26.48
C VAL A 336 -15.59 -4.89 -25.43
N CYS A 337 -14.28 -4.70 -25.65
CA CYS A 337 -13.27 -5.13 -24.68
C CYS A 337 -13.50 -4.48 -23.31
N GLY A 338 -13.68 -5.29 -22.26
CA GLY A 338 -13.90 -4.79 -20.90
C GLY A 338 -15.25 -4.06 -20.69
N GLU A 339 -16.19 -4.20 -21.63
CA GLU A 339 -17.49 -3.50 -21.65
C GLU A 339 -17.44 -1.96 -21.74
N ASP A 340 -16.25 -1.36 -21.64
CA ASP A 340 -16.01 0.08 -21.74
C ASP A 340 -15.07 0.49 -22.90
N GLY A 341 -14.32 -0.47 -23.45
CA GLY A 341 -13.39 -0.25 -24.55
C GLY A 341 -12.14 0.51 -24.14
N LEU A 342 -11.81 0.53 -22.84
CA LEU A 342 -10.68 1.28 -22.30
C LEU A 342 -9.46 0.39 -22.13
N ASP A 343 -8.30 0.95 -22.46
CA ASP A 343 -7.01 0.32 -22.22
C ASP A 343 -6.65 0.46 -20.72
N PRO A 344 -6.49 -0.65 -19.96
CA PRO A 344 -6.18 -0.62 -18.53
C PRO A 344 -4.97 0.25 -18.18
N THR A 345 -4.00 0.39 -19.10
CA THR A 345 -2.80 1.20 -18.89
C THR A 345 -3.05 2.71 -18.89
N LYS A 346 -4.23 3.16 -19.33
CA LYS A 346 -4.61 4.58 -19.49
C LYS A 346 -5.81 5.00 -18.62
N VAL A 347 -6.30 4.12 -17.74
CA VAL A 347 -7.53 4.38 -16.95
C VAL A 347 -7.24 5.15 -15.66
N SER A 348 -6.03 5.06 -15.10
CA SER A 348 -5.74 5.49 -13.73
C SER A 348 -6.21 6.92 -13.41
N TYR A 349 -5.86 7.90 -14.25
CA TYR A 349 -6.22 9.30 -14.04
C TYR A 349 -7.65 9.66 -14.49
N LEU A 350 -8.36 8.79 -15.22
CA LEU A 350 -9.76 9.03 -15.60
C LEU A 350 -10.67 9.22 -14.39
N LYS A 351 -10.27 8.76 -13.21
CA LYS A 351 -11.05 8.95 -11.97
C LYS A 351 -10.80 10.28 -11.27
N GLN A 352 -9.85 11.09 -11.73
CA GLN A 352 -9.41 12.33 -11.08
C GLN A 352 -9.67 13.56 -11.98
N PRO A 353 -10.91 14.08 -12.01
CA PRO A 353 -11.24 15.23 -12.86
C PRO A 353 -10.46 16.50 -12.47
N ASP A 354 -10.15 16.68 -11.18
CA ASP A 354 -9.42 17.85 -10.68
C ASP A 354 -8.00 17.91 -11.25
N PHE A 355 -7.35 16.76 -11.44
CA PHE A 355 -6.02 16.69 -12.06
C PHE A 355 -6.04 17.19 -13.51
N PHE A 356 -7.05 16.79 -14.29
CA PHE A 356 -7.20 17.26 -15.67
C PHE A 356 -7.58 18.75 -15.74
N ALA A 357 -8.42 19.23 -14.80
CA ALA A 357 -8.80 20.63 -14.74
C ALA A 357 -7.60 21.54 -14.47
N LEU A 358 -6.73 21.16 -13.52
CA LEU A 358 -5.51 21.90 -13.20
C LEU A 358 -4.49 21.89 -14.34
N ASN A 359 -4.41 20.81 -15.12
CA ASN A 359 -3.42 20.64 -16.20
C ASN A 359 -4.01 20.84 -17.60
N ALA A 360 -5.13 21.55 -17.72
CA ALA A 360 -5.88 21.66 -18.98
C ALA A 360 -5.01 22.17 -20.13
N GLU A 361 -4.13 23.14 -19.90
CA GLU A 361 -3.24 23.70 -20.93
C GLU A 361 -2.26 22.66 -21.50
N VAL A 362 -1.62 21.88 -20.61
CA VAL A 362 -0.70 20.81 -21.01
C VAL A 362 -1.44 19.76 -21.82
N LEU A 363 -2.64 19.37 -21.39
CA LEU A 363 -3.46 18.37 -22.06
C LEU A 363 -3.98 18.85 -23.42
N LEU A 364 -4.36 20.13 -23.54
CA LEU A 364 -4.75 20.73 -24.82
C LEU A 364 -3.59 20.69 -25.81
N SER A 365 -2.36 20.91 -25.34
CA SER A 365 -1.15 20.81 -26.17
C SER A 365 -0.84 19.37 -26.60
N LYS A 366 -1.10 18.39 -25.72
CA LYS A 366 -0.91 16.96 -25.95
C LYS A 366 -1.95 16.41 -26.93
N TRP A 367 -3.23 16.58 -26.65
CA TRP A 367 -4.33 15.99 -27.42
C TRP A 367 -4.70 16.78 -28.68
N ARG A 368 -4.34 18.07 -28.76
CA ARG A 368 -4.56 18.92 -29.94
C ARG A 368 -5.97 18.78 -30.55
N PRO A 369 -7.04 19.02 -29.78
CA PRO A 369 -8.41 18.73 -30.19
C PRO A 369 -8.84 19.44 -31.48
N ARG A 370 -8.29 20.63 -31.78
CA ARG A 370 -8.54 21.38 -33.03
C ARG A 370 -8.17 20.60 -34.30
N ARG A 371 -7.20 19.68 -34.23
CA ARG A 371 -6.83 18.81 -35.36
C ARG A 371 -7.78 17.61 -35.48
N LEU A 372 -8.31 17.14 -34.36
CA LEU A 372 -9.18 15.96 -34.27
C LEU A 372 -10.65 16.27 -34.58
N SER A 373 -11.08 17.53 -34.47
CA SER A 373 -12.48 17.93 -34.69
C SER A 373 -13.00 17.65 -36.11
N ALA A 374 -12.11 17.49 -37.10
CA ALA A 374 -12.48 17.10 -38.46
C ALA A 374 -12.72 15.57 -38.59
N ALA A 375 -12.04 14.75 -37.76
CA ALA A 375 -12.11 13.29 -37.82
C ALA A 375 -13.14 12.68 -36.86
N VAL A 376 -13.46 13.39 -35.77
CA VAL A 376 -14.39 12.96 -34.72
C VAL A 376 -15.68 13.78 -34.83
N ARG A 377 -16.85 13.17 -34.63
CA ARG A 377 -18.16 13.86 -34.64
C ARG A 377 -18.49 14.39 -33.23
N PRO A 378 -18.25 15.67 -32.90
CA PRO A 378 -18.18 16.10 -31.51
C PRO A 378 -19.55 16.45 -30.92
N ARG A 379 -20.38 17.18 -31.68
CA ARG A 379 -21.66 17.76 -31.18
C ARG A 379 -22.81 16.76 -31.21
N LEU A 380 -23.00 16.09 -32.35
CA LEU A 380 -24.10 15.13 -32.57
C LEU A 380 -24.01 13.92 -31.61
N CYS A 381 -22.81 13.38 -31.39
CA CYS A 381 -22.66 12.19 -30.56
C CYS A 381 -22.71 12.51 -29.05
N ALA A 382 -22.21 13.66 -28.61
CA ALA A 382 -22.20 14.03 -27.19
C ALA A 382 -23.61 14.36 -26.64
N GLU A 383 -24.43 15.09 -27.40
CA GLU A 383 -25.82 15.36 -27.03
C GLU A 383 -26.67 14.08 -27.02
N ALA A 384 -26.48 13.23 -28.03
CA ALA A 384 -27.13 11.93 -28.10
C ALA A 384 -26.72 11.03 -26.91
N ALA A 385 -25.43 11.01 -26.54
CA ALA A 385 -24.95 10.25 -25.39
C ALA A 385 -25.53 10.74 -24.05
N ARG A 386 -25.66 12.06 -23.85
CA ARG A 386 -26.30 12.63 -22.66
C ARG A 386 -27.78 12.29 -22.57
N LYS A 387 -28.52 12.41 -23.67
CA LYS A 387 -29.95 12.03 -23.74
C LYS A 387 -30.14 10.53 -23.45
N ARG A 388 -29.29 9.67 -24.03
CA ARG A 388 -29.30 8.22 -23.80
C ARG A 388 -28.98 7.87 -22.34
N HIS A 389 -27.99 8.51 -21.75
CA HIS A 389 -27.66 8.28 -20.35
C HIS A 389 -28.79 8.73 -19.41
N ALA A 390 -29.44 9.85 -19.68
CA ALA A 390 -30.62 10.29 -18.91
C ALA A 390 -31.78 9.29 -19.04
N ALA A 391 -32.07 8.81 -20.26
CA ALA A 391 -33.08 7.77 -20.50
C ALA A 391 -32.73 6.43 -19.81
N ARG A 392 -31.44 6.04 -19.80
CA ARG A 392 -30.94 4.83 -19.11
C ARG A 392 -31.06 4.93 -17.59
N MET A 393 -30.92 6.11 -17.01
CA MET A 393 -31.12 6.30 -15.56
C MET A 393 -32.60 6.17 -15.17
N ALA A 394 -33.52 6.39 -16.11
CA ALA A 394 -34.96 6.21 -15.92
C ALA A 394 -35.43 4.76 -16.10
N THR A 395 -34.65 3.87 -16.72
CA THR A 395 -34.97 2.45 -16.87
C THR A 395 -34.49 1.60 -15.68
N PRO A 396 -35.24 0.53 -15.32
CA PRO A 396 -34.83 -0.45 -14.31
C PRO A 396 -33.48 -1.06 -14.62
N ALA A 397 -32.68 -1.40 -13.59
CA ALA A 397 -31.28 -1.77 -13.74
C ALA A 397 -31.04 -2.98 -14.67
N GLU A 398 -31.97 -3.92 -14.71
CA GLU A 398 -31.90 -5.18 -15.47
C GLU A 398 -32.10 -4.99 -16.98
N GLU A 399 -32.71 -3.88 -17.41
CA GLU A 399 -33.05 -3.61 -18.83
C GLU A 399 -32.21 -2.46 -19.43
N ARG A 400 -31.12 -2.06 -18.78
CA ARG A 400 -30.30 -0.93 -19.23
C ARG A 400 -29.42 -1.34 -20.42
N PRO A 401 -29.64 -0.82 -21.64
CA PRO A 401 -28.75 -1.09 -22.76
C PRO A 401 -27.36 -0.48 -22.50
N LEU A 402 -26.31 -1.14 -22.99
CA LEU A 402 -24.95 -0.60 -22.89
C LEU A 402 -24.86 0.64 -23.81
N LEU A 403 -24.40 1.76 -23.26
CA LEU A 403 -24.35 3.03 -24.01
C LEU A 403 -23.45 2.95 -25.26
N LEU A 404 -22.50 2.01 -25.26
CA LEU A 404 -21.52 1.78 -26.31
C LEU A 404 -22.07 0.99 -27.51
N GLU A 405 -23.27 0.40 -27.44
CA GLU A 405 -23.84 -0.45 -28.51
C GLU A 405 -24.18 0.30 -29.79
N GLN A 406 -24.46 1.61 -29.70
CA GLN A 406 -25.05 2.38 -30.82
C GLN A 406 -24.04 3.25 -31.58
N ALA A 407 -22.80 3.38 -31.09
CA ALA A 407 -21.78 4.21 -31.72
C ALA A 407 -20.38 3.74 -31.31
N THR A 408 -19.40 3.95 -32.19
CA THR A 408 -18.01 3.60 -31.89
C THR A 408 -17.36 4.65 -30.96
N PRO A 409 -16.77 4.27 -29.81
CA PRO A 409 -16.14 5.20 -28.88
C PRO A 409 -14.99 6.00 -29.49
N SER A 410 -14.29 5.44 -30.50
CA SER A 410 -13.18 6.13 -31.17
C SER A 410 -13.59 7.23 -32.15
N LYS A 411 -14.84 7.24 -32.65
CA LYS A 411 -15.33 8.21 -33.66
C LYS A 411 -16.37 9.19 -33.11
N CYS A 412 -17.08 8.81 -32.06
CA CYS A 412 -18.14 9.61 -31.45
C CYS A 412 -17.69 10.14 -30.09
N LEU A 413 -17.40 11.45 -30.03
CA LEU A 413 -17.04 12.09 -28.77
C LEU A 413 -18.22 12.03 -27.77
N GLY A 414 -17.93 11.71 -26.52
CA GLY A 414 -18.93 11.59 -25.45
C GLY A 414 -19.63 10.23 -25.39
N ASN A 415 -19.37 9.33 -26.35
CA ASN A 415 -19.81 7.95 -26.28
C ASN A 415 -18.86 7.11 -25.42
N THR A 416 -19.14 7.06 -24.13
CA THR A 416 -18.32 6.39 -23.11
C THR A 416 -19.19 5.58 -22.15
N SER A 417 -18.56 4.79 -21.28
CA SER A 417 -19.27 3.97 -20.30
C SER A 417 -20.08 4.84 -19.34
N ALA A 418 -21.22 4.32 -18.88
CA ALA A 418 -22.08 5.06 -17.94
C ALA A 418 -21.36 5.40 -16.63
N ALA A 419 -20.44 4.54 -16.19
CA ALA A 419 -19.64 4.73 -14.99
C ALA A 419 -18.79 6.01 -15.09
N ILE A 420 -18.13 6.24 -16.23
CA ILE A 420 -17.32 7.45 -16.45
C ILE A 420 -18.21 8.69 -16.50
N ILE A 421 -19.36 8.62 -17.17
CA ILE A 421 -20.31 9.74 -17.24
C ILE A 421 -20.80 10.12 -15.84
N SER A 422 -21.14 9.13 -14.99
CA SER A 422 -21.55 9.40 -13.61
C SER A 422 -20.45 10.03 -12.76
N LEU A 423 -19.20 9.64 -12.99
CA LEU A 423 -18.05 10.12 -12.21
C LEU A 423 -17.70 11.58 -12.52
N HIS A 424 -17.96 12.03 -13.75
CA HIS A 424 -17.67 13.40 -14.21
C HIS A 424 -18.90 14.31 -14.26
N ARG A 425 -20.04 13.89 -13.70
CA ARG A 425 -21.15 14.84 -13.51
C ARG A 425 -20.66 15.96 -12.58
N PRO A 426 -20.91 17.23 -12.90
CA PRO A 426 -20.63 18.30 -11.97
C PRO A 426 -21.40 18.00 -10.68
N ARG A 427 -20.68 17.80 -9.57
CA ARG A 427 -21.30 17.83 -8.23
C ARG A 427 -22.00 19.18 -8.15
N ALA A 428 -23.31 19.17 -7.87
CA ALA A 428 -24.20 20.33 -7.90
C ALA A 428 -23.92 21.35 -6.77
N SER A 429 -22.66 21.54 -6.37
CA SER A 429 -22.22 22.40 -5.29
C SER A 429 -20.94 23.15 -5.68
N PHE A 430 -20.99 23.86 -6.81
CA PHE A 430 -20.14 25.03 -7.02
C PHE A 430 -21.06 26.12 -7.60
N HIS A 431 -21.63 26.92 -6.70
CA HIS A 431 -22.18 28.23 -7.06
C HIS A 431 -20.99 29.13 -7.41
N CYS A 432 -20.56 29.11 -8.67
CA CYS A 432 -19.96 30.28 -9.27
C CYS A 432 -21.08 31.01 -9.99
N THR A 433 -21.61 32.03 -9.33
CA THR A 433 -22.39 33.09 -9.94
C THR A 433 -21.69 33.55 -11.21
N GLY A 434 -22.47 33.67 -12.29
CA GLY A 434 -21.97 34.16 -13.55
C GLY A 434 -21.31 35.52 -13.37
N ASP A 435 -20.15 35.68 -13.99
CA ASP A 435 -19.94 36.80 -14.89
C ASP A 435 -18.75 36.52 -15.80
N ALA A 436 -18.83 37.13 -16.97
CA ALA A 436 -18.04 36.90 -18.14
C ALA A 436 -16.52 37.01 -17.90
N VAL A 437 -15.77 36.08 -18.48
CA VAL A 437 -14.40 36.33 -18.94
C VAL A 437 -14.20 35.62 -20.29
N GLN A 438 -14.66 36.29 -21.35
CA GLN A 438 -14.04 36.14 -22.67
C GLN A 438 -12.64 36.77 -22.58
N VAL A 439 -11.58 36.00 -22.81
CA VAL A 439 -10.29 36.55 -23.28
C VAL A 439 -9.54 35.44 -24.04
N PRO A 440 -8.55 35.81 -24.87
CA PRO A 440 -8.59 35.92 -26.33
C PRO A 440 -8.18 34.64 -27.08
#